data_AF-A0A6B3GCB3-F1
#
_entry.id   AF-A0A6B3GCB3-F1
#
_cell.length_a   1.000
_cell.length_b   1.000
_cell.length_c   1.000
_cell.angle_alpha   90.00
_cell.angle_beta   90.00
_cell.angle_gamma   90.00
#
_symmetry.space_group_name_H-M   'P 1'
#
loop_
_entity.id
_entity.type
_entity.pdbx_description
1 polymer ?
#
loop_
_entity_poly.entity_id
_entity_poly.type
_entity_poly.pdbx_seq_one_letter_code
_entity_poly.pdbx_strand_id
1 'polypeptide(L)'
;PGNIKQFDDKVKEIAKAASETRTPIRIGVNAGSLDARLLKKYGKATPEALVESALWEASLFEEHGFGDIKISVKHNDPVVMVNAYRQLAAQSDYPLHLGVTEAGPAFQGTIKSAVAFGALLSEGIGDTIRVSLSAPPAEEVKVGLQILEALNLKQRRLEIVSCPSCGRAQVDVYKLA
;
A
#
# COMPACT_ATOMS: atom_id res chain seq x y z
N PRO A 1 -0.03 7.77 -13.19
CA PRO A 1 1.26 7.26 -13.73
C PRO A 1 1.09 6.31 -14.93
N GLY A 2 0.09 5.43 -14.92
CA GLY A 2 -0.32 4.70 -16.15
C GLY A 2 -0.76 5.58 -17.35
N ASN A 3 -1.14 6.84 -17.09
CA ASN A 3 -1.50 7.84 -18.10
C ASN A 3 -0.38 8.88 -18.35
N ILE A 4 0.79 8.74 -17.71
CA ILE A 4 1.83 9.78 -17.74
C ILE A 4 2.47 9.94 -19.11
N LYS A 5 2.35 8.95 -20.00
CA LYS A 5 2.81 9.07 -21.39
C LYS A 5 2.08 10.11 -22.23
N GLN A 6 0.86 10.51 -21.84
CA GLN A 6 0.23 11.71 -22.41
C GLN A 6 0.93 13.02 -21.98
N PHE A 7 1.91 12.90 -21.07
CA PHE A 7 2.62 13.96 -20.38
C PHE A 7 4.12 13.65 -20.25
N ASP A 8 4.70 12.76 -21.09
CA ASP A 8 6.16 12.47 -21.06
C ASP A 8 6.95 13.78 -21.27
N ASP A 9 6.39 14.70 -22.06
CA ASP A 9 6.87 16.07 -22.26
C ASP A 9 6.77 16.96 -21.02
N LYS A 10 5.99 16.58 -20.00
CA LYS A 10 5.79 17.34 -18.76
C LYS A 10 6.50 16.76 -17.55
N VAL A 11 7.08 15.57 -17.60
CA VAL A 11 7.81 15.00 -16.44
C VAL A 11 8.90 15.97 -15.99
N LYS A 12 9.64 16.55 -16.93
CA LYS A 12 10.63 17.60 -16.66
C LYS A 12 10.04 18.83 -15.95
N GLU A 13 8.88 19.30 -16.40
CA GLU A 13 8.22 20.47 -15.81
C GLU A 13 7.71 20.17 -14.40
N ILE A 14 7.13 19.00 -14.19
CA ILE A 14 6.65 18.53 -12.88
C ILE A 14 7.83 18.35 -11.93
N ALA A 15 8.91 17.69 -12.36
CA ALA A 15 10.12 17.50 -11.58
C ALA A 15 10.71 18.85 -11.15
N LYS A 16 10.83 19.80 -12.10
CA LYS A 16 11.32 21.15 -11.82
C LYS A 16 10.44 21.87 -10.78
N ALA A 17 9.12 21.90 -10.98
CA ALA A 17 8.20 22.56 -10.07
C ALA A 17 8.21 21.93 -8.66
N ALA A 18 8.32 20.60 -8.59
CA ALA A 18 8.43 19.86 -7.34
C ALA A 18 9.76 20.18 -6.63
N SER A 19 10.89 20.24 -7.34
CA SER A 19 12.19 20.64 -6.80
C SER A 19 12.17 22.08 -6.26
N GLU A 20 11.62 23.02 -7.02
CA GLU A 20 11.54 24.44 -6.64
C GLU A 20 10.74 24.65 -5.34
N THR A 21 9.74 23.79 -5.10
CA THR A 21 8.86 23.85 -3.92
C THR A 21 9.22 22.85 -2.82
N ARG A 22 10.25 22.00 -3.04
CA ARG A 22 10.62 20.88 -2.15
C ARG A 22 9.44 19.96 -1.84
N THR A 23 8.61 19.70 -2.85
CA THR A 23 7.41 18.86 -2.72
C THR A 23 7.75 17.43 -3.16
N PRO A 24 7.67 16.41 -2.28
CA PRO A 24 7.92 15.04 -2.68
C PRO A 24 6.79 14.50 -3.58
N ILE A 25 7.13 13.58 -4.48
CA ILE A 25 6.18 12.96 -5.41
C ILE A 25 5.94 11.50 -5.02
N ARG A 26 4.68 11.06 -5.06
CA ARG A 26 4.35 9.63 -4.99
C ARG A 26 4.07 9.08 -6.37
N ILE A 27 4.88 8.12 -6.80
CA ILE A 27 4.61 7.30 -7.98
C ILE A 27 3.67 6.17 -7.56
N GLY A 28 2.49 6.13 -8.19
CA GLY A 28 1.42 5.21 -7.86
C GLY A 28 0.94 4.41 -9.07
N VAL A 29 1.31 3.13 -9.12
CA VAL A 29 0.85 2.18 -10.13
C VAL A 29 -0.30 1.37 -9.56
N ASN A 30 -1.39 1.25 -10.31
CA ASN A 30 -2.53 0.41 -9.94
C ASN A 30 -2.76 -0.63 -11.02
N ALA A 31 -3.15 -1.84 -10.63
CA ALA A 31 -3.45 -2.94 -11.54
C ALA A 31 -4.49 -2.57 -12.61
N GLY A 32 -5.52 -1.80 -12.25
CA GLY A 32 -6.58 -1.37 -13.17
C GLY A 32 -6.16 -0.29 -14.17
N SER A 33 -4.99 0.32 -14.00
CA SER A 33 -4.46 1.38 -14.87
C SER A 33 -3.03 1.08 -15.33
N LEU A 34 -2.66 -0.19 -15.46
CA LEU A 34 -1.33 -0.60 -15.88
C LEU A 34 -1.10 -0.26 -17.37
N ASP A 35 0.13 0.14 -17.73
CA ASP A 35 0.51 0.45 -19.12
C ASP A 35 0.19 -0.75 -20.05
N ALA A 36 -0.46 -0.48 -21.19
CA ALA A 36 -0.86 -1.48 -22.16
C ALA A 36 0.32 -2.33 -22.68
N ARG A 37 1.53 -1.78 -22.74
CA ARG A 37 2.75 -2.52 -23.12
C ARG A 37 3.08 -3.60 -22.09
N LEU A 38 2.97 -3.27 -20.81
CA LEU A 38 3.23 -4.20 -19.72
C LEU A 38 2.12 -5.25 -19.63
N LEU A 39 0.86 -4.85 -19.82
CA LEU A 39 -0.24 -5.79 -19.97
C LEU A 39 -0.03 -6.75 -21.15
N LYS A 40 0.46 -6.27 -22.29
CA LYS A 40 0.78 -7.12 -23.44
C LYS A 40 1.96 -8.05 -23.18
N LYS A 41 2.99 -7.58 -22.47
CA LYS A 41 4.20 -8.35 -22.12
C LYS A 41 3.91 -9.47 -21.11
N TYR A 42 3.14 -9.16 -20.06
CA TYR A 42 2.88 -10.07 -18.93
C TYR A 42 1.52 -10.77 -18.99
N GLY A 43 0.64 -10.38 -19.91
CA GLY A 43 -0.71 -10.92 -20.09
C GLY A 43 -1.74 -10.46 -19.04
N LYS A 44 -1.28 -10.07 -17.84
CA LYS A 44 -2.10 -9.53 -16.74
C LYS A 44 -1.25 -8.64 -15.84
N ALA A 45 -1.88 -8.00 -14.85
CA ALA A 45 -1.18 -7.22 -13.82
C ALA A 45 -0.47 -8.15 -12.81
N THR A 46 0.61 -8.80 -13.23
CA THR A 46 1.45 -9.61 -12.34
C THR A 46 2.27 -8.72 -11.40
N PRO A 47 2.83 -9.27 -10.29
CA PRO A 47 3.76 -8.52 -9.44
C PRO A 47 4.90 -7.87 -10.23
N GLU A 48 5.50 -8.61 -11.16
CA GLU A 48 6.62 -8.16 -11.99
C GLU A 48 6.21 -6.99 -12.88
N ALA A 49 5.00 -7.05 -13.46
CA ALA A 49 4.48 -5.98 -14.30
C ALA A 49 4.25 -4.69 -13.51
N LEU A 50 3.77 -4.79 -12.28
CA LEU A 50 3.56 -3.64 -11.39
C LEU A 50 4.90 -3.02 -10.96
N VAL A 51 5.88 -3.85 -10.59
CA VAL A 51 7.23 -3.42 -10.20
C VAL A 51 7.94 -2.73 -11.36
N GLU A 52 7.93 -3.35 -12.55
CA GLU A 52 8.55 -2.77 -13.74
C GLU A 52 7.94 -1.41 -14.10
N SER A 53 6.60 -1.30 -14.03
CA SER A 53 5.92 -0.02 -14.25
C SER A 53 6.38 1.05 -13.27
N ALA A 54 6.48 0.72 -11.98
CA ALA A 54 6.80 1.69 -10.94
C ALA A 54 8.25 2.16 -11.02
N LEU A 55 9.19 1.24 -11.25
CA LEU A 55 10.61 1.58 -11.40
C LEU A 55 10.88 2.35 -12.69
N TRP A 56 10.22 1.98 -13.80
CA TRP A 56 10.32 2.74 -15.04
C TRP A 56 9.77 4.17 -14.88
N GLU A 57 8.63 4.33 -14.22
CA GLU A 57 8.09 5.68 -13.97
C GLU A 57 8.99 6.49 -13.04
N ALA A 58 9.65 5.86 -12.06
CA ALA A 58 10.62 6.53 -11.19
C ALA A 58 11.84 7.02 -11.97
N SER A 59 12.36 6.19 -12.90
CA SER A 59 13.54 6.57 -13.69
C SER A 59 13.30 7.81 -14.56
N LEU A 60 12.06 8.06 -15.01
CA LEU A 60 11.73 9.28 -15.77
C LEU A 60 11.94 10.57 -14.96
N PHE A 61 11.73 10.53 -13.64
CA PHE A 61 12.01 11.67 -12.77
C PHE A 61 13.51 11.76 -12.43
N GLU A 62 14.17 10.61 -12.25
CA GLU A 62 15.62 10.55 -12.03
C GLU A 62 16.42 11.10 -13.21
N GLU A 63 15.98 10.86 -14.45
CA GLU A 63 16.55 11.45 -15.67
C GLU A 63 16.52 12.98 -15.68
N HIS A 64 15.70 13.58 -14.82
CA HIS A 64 15.59 15.03 -14.61
C HIS A 64 16.15 15.47 -13.25
N GLY A 65 16.90 14.61 -12.56
CA GLY A 65 17.57 14.90 -11.29
C GLY A 65 16.63 14.99 -10.10
N PHE A 66 15.41 14.46 -10.19
CA PHE A 66 14.43 14.47 -9.09
C PHE A 66 14.38 13.10 -8.40
N GLY A 67 14.75 13.07 -7.11
CA GLY A 67 14.81 11.85 -6.31
C GLY A 67 13.94 11.84 -5.05
N ASP A 68 13.21 12.92 -4.75
CA ASP A 68 12.29 13.00 -3.59
C ASP A 68 10.98 12.24 -3.88
N ILE A 69 11.11 10.93 -4.07
CA ILE A 69 10.06 10.04 -4.55
C ILE A 69 9.72 9.01 -3.47
N LYS A 70 8.43 8.65 -3.42
CA LYS A 70 7.97 7.41 -2.78
C LYS A 70 7.13 6.59 -3.74
N ILE A 71 7.15 5.27 -3.62
CA ILE A 71 6.50 4.36 -4.55
C ILE A 71 5.29 3.67 -3.91
N SER A 72 4.25 3.43 -4.70
CA SER A 72 3.15 2.53 -4.36
C SER A 72 2.73 1.72 -5.57
N VAL A 73 2.60 0.42 -5.38
CA VAL A 73 1.95 -0.50 -6.32
C VAL A 73 0.70 -1.07 -5.66
N LYS A 74 -0.47 -0.97 -6.29
CA LYS A 74 -1.72 -1.44 -5.68
C LYS A 74 -2.40 -2.49 -6.53
N HIS A 75 -2.82 -3.55 -5.84
CA HIS A 75 -3.61 -4.64 -6.37
C HIS A 75 -4.72 -4.98 -5.36
N ASN A 76 -5.86 -5.50 -5.82
CA ASN A 76 -7.00 -5.84 -4.98
C ASN A 76 -6.89 -7.23 -4.31
N ASP A 77 -6.05 -8.08 -4.89
CA ASP A 77 -5.55 -9.34 -4.34
C ASP A 77 -4.34 -9.08 -3.41
N PRO A 78 -4.47 -9.34 -2.10
CA PRO A 78 -3.37 -9.27 -1.13
C PRO A 78 -2.12 -10.07 -1.50
N VAL A 79 -2.25 -11.24 -2.14
CA VAL A 79 -1.11 -12.11 -2.45
C VAL A 79 -0.24 -11.47 -3.53
N VAL A 80 -0.88 -10.95 -4.59
CA VAL A 80 -0.19 -10.22 -5.66
C VAL A 80 0.49 -8.97 -5.10
N MET A 81 -0.22 -8.23 -4.24
CA MET A 81 0.32 -7.04 -3.60
C MET A 81 1.58 -7.35 -2.79
N VAL A 82 1.52 -8.34 -1.89
CA VAL A 82 2.65 -8.73 -1.04
C VAL A 82 3.88 -9.10 -1.89
N ASN A 83 3.69 -9.90 -2.94
CA ASN A 83 4.80 -10.29 -3.82
C ASN A 83 5.39 -9.09 -4.57
N ALA A 84 4.56 -8.13 -5.01
CA ALA A 84 5.03 -6.93 -5.69
C ALA A 84 5.86 -6.03 -4.76
N TYR A 85 5.43 -5.82 -3.51
CA TYR A 85 6.19 -5.01 -2.56
C TYR A 85 7.50 -5.66 -2.11
N ARG A 86 7.54 -6.99 -1.95
CA ARG A 86 8.80 -7.70 -1.70
C ARG A 86 9.79 -7.54 -2.84
N GLN A 87 9.32 -7.64 -4.10
CA GLN A 87 10.16 -7.40 -5.27
C GLN A 87 10.64 -5.95 -5.35
N LEU A 88 9.79 -4.97 -5.03
CA LEU A 88 10.17 -3.55 -4.99
C LEU A 88 11.21 -3.27 -3.91
N ALA A 89 10.99 -3.75 -2.68
CA ALA A 89 11.92 -3.55 -1.57
C ALA A 89 13.29 -4.18 -1.82
N ALA A 90 13.35 -5.25 -2.64
CA ALA A 90 14.61 -5.88 -3.04
C ALA A 90 15.35 -5.12 -4.17
N GLN A 91 14.69 -4.21 -4.88
CA GLN A 91 15.21 -3.53 -6.07
C GLN A 91 15.35 -2.02 -5.90
N SER A 92 14.85 -1.44 -4.81
CA SER A 92 14.83 0.00 -4.60
C SER A 92 14.74 0.36 -3.12
N ASP A 93 15.41 1.44 -2.75
CA ASP A 93 15.39 2.04 -1.42
C ASP A 93 14.35 3.17 -1.27
N TYR A 94 13.49 3.38 -2.28
CA TYR A 94 12.43 4.39 -2.18
C TYR A 94 11.43 4.03 -1.08
N PRO A 95 10.96 5.01 -0.27
CA PRO A 95 9.90 4.77 0.69
C PRO A 95 8.65 4.18 0.02
N LEU A 96 8.05 3.18 0.64
CA LEU A 96 6.95 2.40 0.12
C LEU A 96 5.64 2.76 0.82
N HIS A 97 4.67 3.21 0.02
CA HIS A 97 3.31 3.48 0.49
C HIS A 97 2.38 2.30 0.23
N LEU A 98 2.14 1.49 1.26
CA LEU A 98 1.28 0.31 1.17
C LEU A 98 -0.20 0.70 1.07
N GLY A 99 -0.92 0.01 0.19
CA GLY A 99 -2.37 0.06 0.16
C GLY A 99 -2.99 -1.01 -0.73
N VAL A 100 -3.95 -1.75 -0.18
CA VAL A 100 -4.84 -2.61 -0.98
C VAL A 100 -5.86 -1.69 -1.67
N THR A 101 -6.01 -1.80 -2.99
CA THR A 101 -7.09 -1.09 -3.71
C THR A 101 -8.36 -1.92 -3.69
N GLU A 102 -9.53 -1.28 -3.72
CA GLU A 102 -10.82 -1.97 -3.81
C GLU A 102 -10.97 -3.11 -2.78
N ALA A 103 -10.59 -2.87 -1.52
CA ALA A 103 -10.59 -3.91 -0.49
C ALA A 103 -12.01 -4.38 -0.12
N GLY A 104 -13.03 -3.56 -0.40
CA GLY A 104 -14.45 -3.88 -0.23
C GLY A 104 -15.06 -3.26 1.03
N PRO A 105 -16.24 -3.75 1.47
CA PRO A 105 -16.92 -3.31 2.68
C PRO A 105 -16.06 -3.50 3.93
N ALA A 106 -16.41 -2.81 5.02
CA ALA A 106 -15.58 -2.71 6.23
C ALA A 106 -15.00 -4.05 6.73
N PHE A 107 -15.81 -5.10 6.86
CA PHE A 107 -15.35 -6.40 7.35
C PHE A 107 -14.33 -7.06 6.39
N GLN A 108 -14.70 -7.22 5.12
CA GLN A 108 -13.84 -7.83 4.11
C GLN A 108 -12.57 -7.02 3.85
N GLY A 109 -12.71 -5.69 3.74
CA GLY A 109 -11.61 -4.78 3.47
C GLY A 109 -10.63 -4.69 4.64
N THR A 110 -11.11 -4.79 5.87
CA THR A 110 -10.28 -4.92 7.07
C THR A 110 -9.43 -6.18 7.02
N ILE A 111 -10.06 -7.34 6.74
CA ILE A 111 -9.34 -8.62 6.66
C ILE A 111 -8.29 -8.58 5.55
N LYS A 112 -8.65 -8.15 4.34
CA LYS A 112 -7.71 -8.05 3.21
C LYS A 112 -6.52 -7.14 3.53
N SER A 113 -6.79 -5.97 4.10
CA SER A 113 -5.75 -5.00 4.44
C SER A 113 -4.85 -5.52 5.56
N ALA A 114 -5.42 -6.08 6.62
CA ALA A 114 -4.67 -6.64 7.74
C ALA A 114 -3.77 -7.82 7.29
N VAL A 115 -4.25 -8.69 6.41
CA VAL A 115 -3.45 -9.80 5.84
C VAL A 115 -2.28 -9.28 5.02
N ALA A 116 -2.52 -8.34 4.10
CA ALA A 116 -1.46 -7.79 3.24
C ALA A 116 -0.42 -7.01 4.04
N PHE A 117 -0.89 -6.10 4.91
CA PHE A 117 -0.01 -5.23 5.68
C PHE A 117 0.71 -6.01 6.78
N GLY A 118 0.02 -6.96 7.44
CA GLY A 118 0.62 -7.85 8.43
C GLY A 118 1.85 -8.57 7.89
N ALA A 119 1.73 -9.17 6.70
CA ALA A 119 2.86 -9.84 6.05
C ALA A 119 4.02 -8.87 5.79
N LEU A 120 3.78 -7.76 5.08
CA LEU A 120 4.84 -6.83 4.66
C LEU A 120 5.49 -6.09 5.83
N LEU A 121 4.69 -5.54 6.74
CA LEU A 121 5.18 -4.75 7.86
C LEU A 121 5.95 -5.62 8.87
N SER A 122 5.60 -6.90 9.02
CA SER A 122 6.38 -7.84 9.84
C SER A 122 7.78 -8.13 9.29
N GLU A 123 7.98 -7.91 7.98
CA GLU A 123 9.25 -8.03 7.28
C GLU A 123 10.03 -6.70 7.24
N GLY A 124 9.49 -5.65 7.85
CA GLY A 124 10.07 -4.30 7.79
C GLY A 124 9.80 -3.57 6.46
N ILE A 125 8.87 -4.05 5.64
CA ILE A 125 8.53 -3.45 4.35
C ILE A 125 7.32 -2.53 4.50
N GLY A 126 7.52 -1.23 4.26
CA GLY A 126 6.46 -0.21 4.21
C GLY A 126 6.68 0.95 5.18
N ASP A 127 6.65 2.16 4.65
CA ASP A 127 6.93 3.41 5.39
C ASP A 127 5.67 4.20 5.72
N THR A 128 4.61 3.97 4.95
CA THR A 128 3.29 4.56 5.19
C THR A 128 2.21 3.64 4.65
N ILE A 129 1.07 3.58 5.34
CA ILE A 129 -0.06 2.74 4.94
C ILE A 129 -1.30 3.58 4.66
N ARG A 130 -2.16 3.09 3.78
CA ARG A 130 -3.55 3.52 3.65
C ARG A 130 -4.46 2.30 3.48
N VAL A 131 -5.38 2.12 4.42
CA VAL A 131 -6.51 1.19 4.28
C VAL A 131 -7.51 1.80 3.31
N SER A 132 -8.07 1.03 2.38
CA SER A 132 -9.09 1.51 1.43
C SER A 132 -10.38 0.74 1.65
N LEU A 133 -11.38 1.34 2.30
CA LEU A 133 -12.65 0.70 2.64
C LEU A 133 -13.83 1.39 1.93
N SER A 134 -14.87 0.63 1.61
CA SER A 134 -16.17 1.19 1.26
C SER A 134 -16.94 1.61 2.52
N ALA A 135 -16.36 2.56 3.27
CA ALA A 135 -16.86 3.06 4.56
C ALA A 135 -16.41 4.52 4.77
N PRO A 136 -16.94 5.24 5.77
CA PRO A 136 -16.45 6.58 6.10
C PRO A 136 -14.92 6.58 6.33
N PRO A 137 -14.16 7.61 5.86
CA PRO A 137 -12.70 7.62 5.95
C PRO A 137 -12.13 7.45 7.36
N ALA A 138 -12.88 7.86 8.39
CA ALA A 138 -12.47 7.66 9.77
C ALA A 138 -12.29 6.17 10.12
N GLU A 139 -13.07 5.27 9.51
CA GLU A 139 -12.92 3.83 9.69
C GLU A 139 -11.63 3.30 9.06
N GLU A 140 -11.21 3.85 7.90
CA GLU A 140 -9.90 3.51 7.30
C GLU A 140 -8.75 3.85 8.27
N VAL A 141 -8.82 5.02 8.91
CA VAL A 141 -7.82 5.47 9.89
C VAL A 141 -7.81 4.57 11.12
N LYS A 142 -8.99 4.25 11.67
CA LYS A 142 -9.11 3.34 12.83
C LYS A 142 -8.48 1.98 12.54
N VAL A 143 -8.83 1.36 11.41
CA VAL A 143 -8.28 0.06 11.01
C VAL A 143 -6.76 0.14 10.81
N GLY A 144 -6.26 1.19 10.16
CA GLY A 144 -4.83 1.37 9.95
C GLY A 144 -4.06 1.49 11.26
N LEU A 145 -4.58 2.27 12.22
CA LEU A 145 -4.00 2.39 13.55
C LEU A 145 -3.98 1.05 14.30
N GLN A 146 -5.09 0.29 14.26
CA GLN A 146 -5.19 -1.02 14.89
C GLN A 146 -4.19 -2.03 14.30
N ILE A 147 -3.96 -2.02 12.98
CA ILE A 147 -2.94 -2.87 12.34
C ILE A 147 -1.53 -2.55 12.86
N LEU A 148 -1.18 -1.26 12.94
CA LEU A 148 0.13 -0.83 13.45
C LEU A 148 0.32 -1.16 14.93
N GLU A 149 -0.74 -1.00 15.73
CA GLU A 149 -0.76 -1.36 17.17
C GLU A 149 -0.62 -2.88 17.38
N ALA A 150 -1.30 -3.69 16.57
CA ALA A 150 -1.21 -5.15 16.64
C ALA A 150 0.21 -5.67 16.35
N LEU A 151 0.92 -5.00 15.43
CA LEU A 151 2.32 -5.31 15.08
C LEU A 151 3.36 -4.65 15.99
N ASN A 152 2.94 -3.93 17.04
CA ASN A 152 3.82 -3.14 17.91
C ASN A 152 4.61 -2.02 17.20
N LEU A 153 4.18 -1.60 16.01
CA LEU A 153 4.75 -0.47 15.27
C LEU A 153 4.20 0.87 15.77
N LYS A 154 3.17 0.82 16.61
CA LYS A 154 2.61 1.96 17.30
C LYS A 154 2.24 1.58 18.73
N GLN A 155 2.49 2.49 19.68
CA GLN A 155 2.12 2.28 21.07
C GLN A 155 0.60 2.11 21.23
N ARG A 156 0.21 1.00 21.86
CA ARG A 156 -1.17 0.71 22.24
C ARG A 156 -1.61 1.63 23.36
N ARG A 157 -2.81 2.21 23.27
CA ARG A 157 -3.37 3.06 24.34
C ARG A 157 -4.20 2.25 25.35
N LEU A 158 -5.19 1.53 24.85
CA LEU A 158 -6.06 0.66 25.62
C LEU A 158 -6.34 -0.59 24.77
N GLU A 159 -6.00 -1.76 25.30
CA GLU A 159 -6.24 -3.04 24.65
C GLU A 159 -7.02 -3.92 25.63
N ILE A 160 -8.24 -4.30 25.25
CA ILE A 160 -9.04 -5.26 25.99
C ILE A 160 -8.69 -6.64 25.46
N VAL A 161 -8.06 -7.46 26.31
CA VAL A 161 -7.71 -8.85 25.98
C VAL A 161 -8.69 -9.78 26.68
N SER A 162 -9.55 -10.43 25.91
CA SER A 162 -10.55 -11.37 26.42
C SER A 162 -10.34 -12.77 25.82
N CYS A 163 -10.71 -13.79 26.59
CA CYS A 163 -10.76 -15.16 26.10
C CYS A 163 -11.98 -15.31 25.17
N PRO A 164 -11.91 -16.11 24.08
CA PRO A 164 -13.08 -16.40 23.23
C PRO A 164 -14.25 -17.10 23.95
N SER A 165 -14.11 -17.47 25.24
CA SER A 165 -14.94 -18.40 26.02
C SER A 165 -14.69 -19.88 25.69
N CYS A 166 -15.06 -20.78 26.61
CA CYS A 166 -15.03 -22.23 26.42
C CYS A 166 -15.94 -22.92 27.44
N GLY A 167 -16.04 -24.26 27.42
CA GLY A 167 -16.84 -25.02 28.40
C GLY A 167 -16.41 -24.88 29.87
N ARG A 168 -15.30 -24.18 30.14
CA ARG A 168 -14.86 -23.80 31.50
C ARG A 168 -15.38 -22.43 31.94
N ALA A 169 -16.04 -21.68 31.06
CA ALA A 169 -16.53 -20.35 31.38
C ALA A 169 -17.63 -20.42 32.44
N GLN A 170 -17.45 -19.71 33.54
CA GLN A 170 -18.43 -19.58 34.61
C GLN A 170 -19.25 -18.29 34.51
N VAL A 171 -18.92 -17.43 33.52
CA VAL A 171 -19.56 -16.15 33.26
C VAL A 171 -19.74 -15.96 31.75
N ASP A 172 -20.68 -15.09 31.39
CA ASP A 172 -20.91 -14.70 30.00
C ASP A 172 -19.81 -13.74 29.53
N VAL A 173 -18.72 -14.31 29.00
CA VAL A 173 -17.55 -13.56 28.53
C VAL A 173 -17.92 -12.60 27.40
N TYR A 174 -18.91 -12.93 26.56
CA TYR A 174 -19.35 -12.08 25.44
C TYR A 174 -20.05 -10.81 25.90
N LYS A 175 -20.78 -10.85 27.02
CA LYS A 175 -21.39 -9.64 27.60
C LYS A 175 -20.43 -8.77 28.37
N LEU A 176 -19.35 -9.36 28.89
CA LEU A 176 -18.35 -8.65 29.71
C LEU A 176 -17.26 -7.97 28.87
N ALA A 177 -16.96 -8.52 27.69
CA ALA A 177 -16.04 -7.96 26.72
C ALA A 177 -16.70 -6.82 25.91
#